data_AF-A0A662VP18-F1
#
_entry.id   AF-A0A662VP18-F1
#
_cell.length_a   1.000
_cell.length_b   1.000
_cell.length_c   1.000
_cell.angle_alpha   90.00
_cell.angle_beta   90.00
_cell.angle_gamma   90.00
#
_symmetry.space_group_name_H-M   'P 1'
#
loop_
_entity.id
_entity.type
_entity.pdbx_description
1 polymer ?
#
loop_
_entity_poly.entity_id
_entity_poly.type
_entity_poly.pdbx_seq_one_letter_code
_entity_poly.pdbx_strand_id
1 'polypeptide(L)' 'MQKAIKRPGRVKRFLARKYGKEAFTKSGEIKQQYVIKAISDVKRTMPPGKKRRSLLAALNLAKRLETIGRGKRGK' A
#
# COMPACT_ATOMS: atom_id res chain seq x y z
N MET A 1 14.71 -8.35 -4.49
CA MET A 1 13.43 -8.53 -5.20
C MET A 1 12.33 -7.70 -4.52
N GLN A 2 11.83 -6.63 -5.18
CA GLN A 2 10.71 -5.82 -4.67
C GLN A 2 9.54 -6.00 -5.64
N LYS A 3 8.58 -6.88 -5.31
CA LYS A 3 7.39 -7.17 -6.13
C LYS A 3 6.15 -6.62 -5.47
N ALA A 4 5.26 -6.11 -6.29
CA ALA A 4 4.45 -5.02 -5.83
C ALA A 4 2.99 -5.15 -6.28
N ILE A 5 2.10 -4.47 -5.56
CA ILE A 5 0.70 -4.88 -5.43
C ILE A 5 -0.10 -4.43 -6.66
N LYS A 6 -0.64 -5.38 -7.44
CA LYS A 6 -1.59 -5.13 -8.53
C LYS A 6 -2.92 -4.57 -7.96
N ARG A 7 -2.99 -3.23 -7.94
CA ARG A 7 -4.15 -2.34 -7.91
C ARG A 7 -5.17 -2.48 -6.76
N PRO A 8 -5.03 -1.60 -5.75
CA PRO A 8 -6.16 -0.90 -5.12
C PRO A 8 -6.04 0.59 -5.47
N GLY A 9 -6.86 1.09 -6.40
CA GLY A 9 -6.74 2.44 -6.96
C GLY A 9 -6.72 3.58 -5.93
N ARG A 10 -7.30 3.36 -4.75
CA ARG A 10 -7.26 4.29 -3.61
C ARG A 10 -5.89 4.34 -2.93
N VAL A 11 -5.24 3.20 -2.74
CA VAL A 11 -3.89 3.13 -2.14
C VAL A 11 -2.85 3.69 -3.11
N LYS A 12 -2.95 3.37 -4.40
CA LYS A 12 -2.07 3.92 -5.44
C LYS A 12 -2.16 5.44 -5.50
N ARG A 13 -3.37 6.01 -5.55
CA ARG A 13 -3.56 7.47 -5.54
C ARG A 13 -3.02 8.12 -4.26
N PHE A 14 -3.27 7.51 -3.11
CA PHE A 14 -2.78 8.02 -1.82
C PHE A 14 -1.25 8.07 -1.76
N LEU A 15 -0.59 6.96 -2.14
CA LEU A 15 0.87 6.87 -2.13
C LEU A 15 1.51 7.77 -3.19
N ALA A 16 0.90 7.89 -4.37
CA ALA A 16 1.37 8.81 -5.40
C ALA A 16 1.30 10.27 -4.96
N ARG A 17 0.22 10.68 -4.29
CA ARG A 17 0.10 12.03 -3.75
C ARG A 17 1.11 12.30 -2.63
N LYS A 18 1.38 11.31 -1.78
CA LYS A 18 2.20 11.50 -0.58
C LYS A 18 3.71 11.31 -0.78
N TYR A 19 4.10 10.30 -1.57
CA TYR A 19 5.49 9.88 -1.73
C TYR A 19 5.95 9.92 -3.20
N GLY A 20 5.07 10.33 -4.13
CA GLY A 20 5.43 10.48 -5.54
C GLY A 20 5.84 9.17 -6.21
N LYS A 21 6.72 9.30 -7.22
CA LYS A 21 7.22 8.17 -8.04
C LYS A 21 8.09 7.19 -7.23
N GLU A 22 8.66 7.62 -6.11
CA GLU A 22 9.58 6.80 -5.30
C GLU A 22 8.88 5.61 -4.64
N ALA A 23 7.59 5.74 -4.33
CA ALA A 23 6.77 4.68 -3.79
C ALA A 23 6.45 3.58 -4.82
N PHE A 24 6.81 3.77 -6.08
CA PHE A 24 6.56 2.83 -7.16
C PHE A 24 7.84 2.21 -7.70
N THR A 25 7.74 0.98 -8.20
CA THR A 25 8.77 0.34 -9.01
C THR A 25 8.73 0.88 -10.44
N LYS A 26 9.78 0.61 -11.24
CA LYS A 26 9.80 0.97 -12.67
C LYS A 26 8.58 0.42 -13.44
N SER A 27 8.06 -0.73 -13.02
CA SER A 27 6.86 -1.38 -13.58
C SER A 27 5.53 -0.76 -13.10
N GLY A 28 5.56 0.31 -12.29
CA GLY A 28 4.37 1.02 -11.80
C GLY A 28 3.63 0.34 -10.65
N GLU A 29 4.29 -0.62 -9.99
CA GLU A 29 3.78 -1.35 -8.85
C GLU A 29 4.21 -0.67 -7.52
N ILE A 30 3.44 -0.80 -6.44
CA ILE A 30 3.74 -0.18 -5.14
C ILE A 30 4.80 -0.93 -4.32
N LYS A 31 5.88 -0.25 -3.92
CA LYS A 31 6.89 -0.78 -2.99
C LYS A 31 6.31 -1.02 -1.60
N GLN A 32 6.56 -2.19 -1.03
CA GLN A 32 6.00 -2.61 0.27
C GLN A 32 6.38 -1.68 1.43
N GLN A 33 7.63 -1.21 1.46
CA GLN A 33 8.12 -0.29 2.51
C GLN A 33 7.25 0.97 2.61
N TYR A 34 6.74 1.47 1.49
CA TYR A 34 5.88 2.64 1.45
C TYR A 34 4.46 2.36 1.93
N VAL A 35 3.96 1.13 1.76
CA VAL A 35 2.67 0.71 2.36
C VAL A 35 2.79 0.70 3.87
N ILE A 36 3.89 0.18 4.42
CA ILE A 36 4.13 0.13 5.87
C ILE A 36 4.27 1.55 6.43
N LYS A 37 5.10 2.40 5.80
CA LYS A 37 5.22 3.82 6.17
C LYS A 37 3.87 4.53 6.15
N ALA A 38 3.06 4.30 5.11
CA ALA A 38 1.73 4.88 5.01
C ALA A 38 0.78 4.45 6.13
N ILE A 39 0.82 3.18 6.56
CA ILE A 39 0.02 2.70 7.70
C ILE A 39 0.40 3.46 8.97
N SER A 40 1.71 3.56 9.26
CA SER A 40 2.21 4.26 10.44
C SER A 40 1.86 5.74 10.40
N ASP A 41 2.05 6.38 9.25
CA ASP A 41 1.71 7.78 9.08
C ASP A 41 0.21 8.04 9.24
N VAL A 42 -0.66 7.25 8.60
CA VAL A 42 -2.12 7.42 8.73
C VAL A 42 -2.57 7.24 10.18
N LYS A 43 -1.95 6.33 10.94
CA LYS A 43 -2.23 6.18 12.37
C LYS A 43 -1.82 7.40 13.19
N ARG A 44 -0.71 8.05 12.82
CA ARG A 44 -0.12 9.20 13.53
C ARG A 44 -0.77 10.54 13.15
N THR A 45 -1.05 10.76 11.87
CA THR A 45 -1.48 12.07 11.35
C THR A 45 -2.97 12.22 11.23
N MET A 46 -3.75 11.14 11.10
CA MET A 46 -5.20 11.22 10.97
C MET A 46 -5.90 10.92 12.30
N PRO A 47 -6.89 11.75 12.71
CA PRO A 47 -7.71 11.45 13.86
C PRO A 47 -8.51 10.15 13.65
N PRO A 48 -8.85 9.43 14.73
CA PRO A 48 -9.72 8.26 14.68
C PRO A 48 -11.06 8.65 14.03
N GLY A 49 -11.44 7.91 12.97
CA GLY A 49 -12.66 8.20 12.22
C GLY A 49 -12.88 7.27 11.03
N LYS A 50 -14.07 7.35 10.42
CA LYS A 50 -14.51 6.47 9.32
C LYS A 50 -13.54 6.50 8.13
N LYS A 51 -13.05 7.69 7.78
CA LYS A 51 -12.05 7.90 6.71
C LYS A 51 -10.72 7.21 7.00
N ARG A 52 -10.20 7.35 8.22
CA ARG A 52 -8.96 6.67 8.68
C ARG A 52 -9.13 5.16 8.65
N ARG A 53 -10.22 4.63 9.21
CA ARG A 53 -10.48 3.19 9.27
C ARG A 53 -10.53 2.56 7.88
N SER A 54 -11.23 3.21 6.94
CA SER A 54 -11.34 2.75 5.56
C SER A 54 -10.00 2.77 4.82
N LEU A 55 -9.17 3.80 5.03
CA LEU A 55 -7.83 3.87 4.43
C LEU A 55 -6.88 2.82 5.01
N LEU A 56 -6.91 2.62 6.33
CA LEU A 56 -6.11 1.58 7.00
C LEU A 56 -6.53 0.17 6.55
N ALA A 57 -7.83 -0.09 6.37
CA ALA A 57 -8.31 -1.36 5.85
C ALA A 57 -7.74 -1.63 4.45
N ALA A 58 -7.76 -0.63 3.56
CA ALA A 58 -7.21 -0.76 2.22
C ALA A 58 -5.68 -0.97 2.21
N LEU A 59 -4.94 -0.26 3.08
CA LEU A 59 -3.49 -0.43 3.22
C LEU A 59 -3.11 -1.80 3.81
N ASN A 60 -3.86 -2.27 4.80
CA ASN A 60 -3.67 -3.59 5.40
C ASN A 60 -4.01 -4.71 4.42
N LEU A 61 -5.06 -4.54 3.60
CA LEU A 61 -5.38 -5.47 2.53
C LEU A 61 -4.24 -5.52 1.51
N ALA A 62 -3.71 -4.36 1.10
CA ALA A 62 -2.58 -4.28 0.19
C ALA A 62 -1.34 -5.01 0.75
N LYS A 63 -1.06 -4.83 2.05
CA LYS A 63 -0.01 -5.59 2.76
C LYS A 63 -0.24 -7.10 2.69
N ARG A 64 -1.48 -7.57 2.94
CA ARG A 64 -1.83 -9.01 2.93
C ARG A 64 -1.82 -9.64 1.54
N LEU A 65 -2.30 -8.92 0.53
CA LEU A 65 -2.34 -9.40 -0.85
C LEU A 65 -0.94 -9.66 -1.43
N GLU A 66 0.08 -8.95 -0.94
CA GLU A 66 1.47 -9.25 -1.26
C GLU A 66 1.90 -10.60 -0.67
N THR A 67 1.51 -10.90 0.56
CA THR A 67 1.77 -12.18 1.23
C THR A 67 1.06 -13.34 0.56
N ILE A 68 -0.20 -13.16 0.13
CA ILE A 68 -0.98 -14.19 -0.58
C ILE A 68 -0.48 -14.35 -2.03
N GLY A 69 -0.13 -13.24 -2.70
CA GLY A 69 0.43 -13.23 -4.05
C GLY A 69 1.78 -13.94 -4.15
N ARG A 70 2.55 -14.02 -3.05
CA ARG A 70 3.77 -14.84 -2.96
C ARG A 70 3.49 -16.35 -3.10
N GLY A 71 2.37 -16.84 -2.59
CA GLY A 71 2.04 -18.27 -2.63
C GLY A 71 1.51 -18.79 -3.96
N LYS A 72 0.91 -17.92 -4.80
CA LYS A 72 0.28 -18.32 -6.08
C LYS A 72 1.15 -18.13 -7.33
N ARG A 73 2.35 -17.59 -7.21
CA ARG A 73 3.25 -17.29 -8.36
C ARG A 73 4.52 -18.16 -8.39
N GLY A 74 4.48 -19.27 -7.67
CA GLY A 74 5.55 -20.28 -7.59
C GLY A 74 5.10 -21.68 -8.04
N LYS A 75 4.09 -21.77 -8.91
CA LYS A 75 3.81 -22.95 -9.73
C LYS A 75 3.86 -22.52 -11.19
#